data_AF-A0A9D3ZYG9-F1
#
_entry.id   AF-A0A9D3ZYG9-F1
#
_cell.length_a   1.000
_cell.length_b   1.000
_cell.length_c   1.000
_cell.angle_alpha   90.00
_cell.angle_beta   90.00
_cell.angle_gamma   90.00
#
_symmetry.space_group_name_H-M   'P 1'
#
loop_
_entity.id
_entity.type
_entity.pdbx_description
1 polymer ?
#
loop_
_entity_poly.entity_id
_entity_poly.type
_entity_poly.pdbx_seq_one_letter_code
_entity_poly.pdbx_strand_id
1 'polypeptide(L)'
;MSLGRSGAAGEAGIPVAAGAPPHVAIVNDELYAVDYADIEVKKYDKERNSWVTIGRLPERAVSMNGWGLIFKACGDHLIVIGGPRTSRESFKELNSWVLSEGQLQWNLFARKQLSGFVYTCVVMGC
;
A
#
# COMPACT_ATOMS: atom_id res chain seq x y z
N MET A 1 -33.87 -23.53 -5.16
CA MET A 1 -34.89 -23.01 -6.10
C MET A 1 -34.44 -21.64 -6.56
N SER A 2 -34.53 -21.39 -7.87
CA SER A 2 -34.00 -20.23 -8.56
C SER A 2 -34.99 -19.05 -8.64
N LEU A 3 -34.37 -17.87 -8.75
CA LEU A 3 -34.80 -16.61 -9.36
C LEU A 3 -35.85 -15.71 -8.69
N GLY A 4 -35.43 -14.46 -8.50
CA GLY A 4 -36.28 -13.28 -8.34
C GLY A 4 -35.50 -12.00 -8.67
N ARG A 5 -35.21 -11.78 -9.95
CA ARG A 5 -34.74 -10.50 -10.49
C ARG A 5 -35.97 -9.60 -10.68
N SER A 6 -36.05 -8.50 -9.93
CA SER A 6 -36.89 -7.36 -10.27
C SER A 6 -36.01 -6.11 -10.25
N GLY A 7 -35.92 -5.44 -11.40
CA GLY A 7 -35.13 -4.23 -11.57
C GLY A 7 -35.93 -2.99 -11.22
N ALA A 8 -35.28 -2.06 -10.52
CA ALA A 8 -35.59 -0.64 -10.60
C ALA A 8 -34.28 0.08 -10.93
N ALA A 9 -34.29 0.76 -12.07
CA ALA A 9 -33.19 1.62 -12.52
C ALA A 9 -33.20 2.91 -11.70
N GLY A 10 -32.09 3.24 -11.07
CA GLY A 10 -31.90 4.50 -10.35
C GLY A 10 -30.50 4.52 -9.76
N GLU A 11 -29.64 5.35 -10.34
CA GLU A 11 -28.22 5.53 -9.99
C GLU A 11 -27.39 4.25 -10.09
N ALA A 12 -26.85 4.00 -11.30
CA ALA A 12 -25.59 3.28 -11.40
C ALA A 12 -24.52 4.15 -10.73
N GLY A 13 -24.46 4.08 -9.39
CA GLY A 13 -23.33 4.58 -8.63
C GLY A 13 -22.08 4.06 -9.30
N ILE A 14 -21.16 4.97 -9.62
CA ILE A 14 -19.82 4.65 -10.12
C ILE A 14 -19.37 3.37 -9.42
N PRO A 15 -18.99 2.29 -10.13
CA PRO A 15 -18.48 1.11 -9.47
C PRO A 15 -17.34 1.60 -8.59
N VAL A 16 -17.51 1.54 -7.26
CA VAL A 16 -16.41 1.79 -6.33
C VAL A 16 -15.34 0.84 -6.80
N ALA A 17 -14.25 1.40 -7.36
CA ALA A 17 -13.18 0.58 -7.89
C ALA A 17 -12.80 -0.38 -6.79
N ALA A 18 -12.95 -1.69 -7.05
CA ALA A 18 -12.50 -2.71 -6.13
C ALA A 18 -11.06 -2.31 -5.76
N GLY A 19 -10.83 -2.07 -4.47
CA GLY A 19 -9.57 -1.50 -4.01
C GLY A 19 -8.40 -2.38 -4.44
N ALA A 20 -7.19 -1.83 -4.39
CA ALA A 20 -6.04 -2.57 -4.87
C ALA A 20 -5.90 -3.93 -4.13
N PRO A 21 -5.32 -4.95 -4.77
CA PRO A 21 -5.01 -6.20 -4.12
C PRO A 21 -4.26 -5.96 -2.80
N PRO A 22 -4.42 -6.85 -1.80
CA PRO A 22 -3.77 -6.68 -0.51
C PRO A 22 -2.26 -6.56 -0.69
N HIS A 23 -1.68 -5.53 -0.09
CA HIS A 23 -0.25 -5.27 -0.10
C HIS A 23 0.32 -5.75 1.23
N VAL A 24 1.05 -6.85 1.18
CA VAL A 24 1.68 -7.46 2.35
C VAL A 24 3.18 -7.64 2.14
N ALA A 25 3.93 -7.61 3.23
CA ALA A 25 5.37 -7.84 3.25
C ALA A 25 5.75 -8.59 4.53
N ILE A 26 6.79 -9.42 4.44
CA ILE A 26 7.36 -10.12 5.60
C ILE A 26 8.79 -9.62 5.78
N VAL A 27 9.11 -9.15 6.98
CA VAL A 27 10.47 -8.76 7.39
C VAL A 27 10.75 -9.39 8.75
N ASN A 28 11.88 -10.06 8.91
CA ASN A 28 12.28 -10.69 10.17
C ASN A 28 11.21 -11.61 10.79
N ASP A 29 10.54 -12.43 9.96
CA ASP A 29 9.42 -13.31 10.35
C ASP A 29 8.15 -12.58 10.87
N GLU A 30 8.06 -11.27 10.66
CA GLU A 30 6.90 -10.47 11.02
C GLU A 30 6.13 -10.06 9.77
N LEU A 31 4.81 -10.22 9.81
CA LEU A 31 3.92 -9.92 8.70
C LEU A 31 3.35 -8.51 8.83
N TYR A 32 3.45 -7.75 7.75
CA TYR A 32 2.97 -6.38 7.63
C TYR A 32 1.97 -6.27 6.49
N ALA A 33 0.99 -5.39 6.65
CA ALA A 33 0.01 -5.06 5.62
C ALA A 33 -0.19 -3.55 5.54
N VAL A 34 -0.57 -3.09 4.35
CA VAL A 34 -1.04 -1.74 4.13
C VAL A 34 -2.56 -1.71 4.15
N ASP A 35 -3.10 -0.85 5.01
CA ASP A 35 -4.50 -0.44 4.95
C ASP A 35 -4.59 0.89 4.21
N TYR A 36 -4.98 0.85 2.94
CA TYR A 36 -5.09 2.05 2.11
C TYR A 36 -6.37 2.86 2.37
N ALA A 37 -7.38 2.29 3.04
CA ALA A 37 -8.58 3.03 3.39
C ALA A 37 -8.27 4.06 4.48
N ASP A 38 -7.52 3.63 5.50
CA ASP A 38 -7.13 4.47 6.63
C ASP A 38 -5.72 5.09 6.48
N ILE A 39 -4.99 4.72 5.42
CA ILE A 39 -3.62 5.19 5.12
C ILE A 39 -2.66 4.72 6.24
N GLU A 40 -2.77 3.45 6.63
CA GLU A 40 -2.06 2.86 7.76
C GLU A 40 -1.16 1.69 7.35
N VAL A 41 -0.15 1.44 8.19
CA VAL A 41 0.60 0.19 8.20
C VAL A 41 0.21 -0.60 9.43
N LYS A 42 -0.11 -1.87 9.20
CA LYS A 42 -0.52 -2.80 10.24
C LYS A 42 0.51 -3.92 10.34
N LYS A 43 0.82 -4.33 11.57
CA LYS A 43 1.60 -5.52 11.89
C LYS A 43 0.68 -6.60 12.41
N TYR A 44 0.90 -7.84 11.99
CA TYR A 44 0.15 -8.98 12.48
C TYR A 44 0.73 -9.50 13.78
N ASP A 45 -0.10 -9.56 14.82
CA ASP A 45 0.19 -10.20 16.10
C ASP A 45 -0.17 -11.69 16.01
N LYS A 46 0.85 -12.55 15.98
CA LYS A 46 0.70 -14.01 15.86
C LYS A 46 0.03 -14.63 17.08
N GLU A 47 0.24 -14.10 18.28
CA GLU A 47 -0.31 -14.64 19.51
C GLU A 47 -1.80 -14.33 19.64
N ARG A 48 -2.18 -13.10 19.24
CA ARG A 48 -3.55 -12.61 19.34
C ARG A 48 -4.39 -12.86 18.09
N ASN A 49 -3.79 -13.35 17.01
CA ASN A 49 -4.44 -13.54 15.71
C ASN A 49 -5.15 -12.25 15.23
N SER A 50 -4.44 -11.12 15.31
CA SER A 50 -5.03 -9.80 15.08
C SER A 50 -4.05 -8.84 14.43
N TRP A 51 -4.56 -7.74 13.86
CA TRP A 51 -3.76 -6.69 13.27
C TRP A 51 -3.66 -5.50 14.22
N VAL A 52 -2.45 -4.98 14.38
CA VAL A 52 -2.14 -3.79 15.19
C VAL A 52 -1.62 -2.70 14.27
N THR A 53 -2.23 -1.51 14.30
CA THR A 53 -1.72 -0.32 13.60
C THR A 53 -0.41 0.14 14.24
N ILE A 54 0.63 0.27 13.44
CA ILE A 54 1.97 0.69 13.89
C ILE A 54 2.37 2.07 13.39
N GLY A 55 1.62 2.64 12.45
CA GLY A 55 1.86 3.97 11.91
C GLY A 55 1.12 4.20 10.60
N ARG A 56 1.41 5.33 9.96
CA ARG A 56 0.77 5.76 8.71
C ARG A 56 1.69 5.52 7.51
N LEU A 57 1.12 5.40 6.32
CA LEU A 57 1.89 5.43 5.07
C LEU A 57 2.54 6.81 4.85
N PRO A 58 3.57 6.92 4.00
CA PRO A 58 4.09 8.23 3.59
C PRO A 58 2.97 9.04 2.91
N GLU A 59 2.80 10.30 3.29
CA GLU A 59 1.71 11.17 2.79
C GLU A 59 1.65 11.23 1.25
N ARG A 60 2.82 11.22 0.61
CA ARG A 60 2.99 11.33 -0.84
C ARG A 60 2.93 10.00 -1.57
N ALA A 61 2.90 8.87 -0.85
CA ALA A 61 2.78 7.55 -1.44
C ALA A 61 1.34 7.16 -1.77
N VAL A 62 0.35 7.87 -1.21
CA VAL A 62 -1.06 7.53 -1.31
C VAL A 62 -1.58 7.75 -2.72
N SER A 63 -2.22 6.73 -3.26
CA SER A 63 -2.74 6.67 -4.61
C SER A 63 -4.13 6.02 -4.59
N MET A 64 -4.84 6.00 -5.74
CA MET A 64 -6.28 5.70 -5.84
C MET A 64 -6.66 4.38 -5.14
N ASN A 65 -7.15 4.44 -3.89
CA ASN A 65 -7.53 3.26 -3.11
C ASN A 65 -6.45 2.15 -3.13
N GLY A 66 -5.18 2.54 -2.94
CA GLY A 66 -4.03 1.64 -2.93
C GLY A 66 -3.45 1.31 -4.31
N TRP A 67 -4.11 1.67 -5.41
CA TRP A 67 -3.59 1.39 -6.75
C TRP A 67 -2.36 2.24 -7.07
N GLY A 68 -1.27 1.63 -7.53
CA GLY A 68 -0.03 2.35 -7.84
C GLY A 68 0.85 2.63 -6.62
N LEU A 69 0.47 2.12 -5.45
CA LEU A 69 1.35 1.90 -4.31
C LEU A 69 2.03 0.54 -4.45
N ILE A 70 3.27 0.44 -4.01
CA ILE A 70 4.03 -0.80 -3.94
C ILE A 70 4.54 -0.92 -2.52
N PHE A 71 4.35 -2.09 -1.93
CA PHE A 71 4.83 -2.43 -0.60
C PHE A 71 5.68 -3.69 -0.68
N LYS A 72 6.93 -3.61 -0.23
CA LYS A 72 7.92 -4.69 -0.30
C LYS A 72 8.80 -4.72 0.93
N ALA A 73 9.45 -5.87 1.13
CA ALA A 73 10.56 -6.06 2.05
C ALA A 73 11.88 -6.08 1.27
N CYS A 74 12.96 -5.62 1.91
CA CYS A 74 14.33 -5.72 1.40
C CYS A 74 15.30 -5.72 2.59
N GLY A 75 15.97 -6.84 2.87
CA GLY A 75 16.73 -6.99 4.12
C GLY A 75 15.83 -6.78 5.35
N ASP A 76 16.23 -5.87 6.24
CA ASP A 76 15.49 -5.45 7.44
C ASP A 76 14.64 -4.18 7.21
N HIS A 77 14.42 -3.80 5.95
CA HIS A 77 13.61 -2.63 5.58
C HIS A 77 12.22 -3.04 5.10
N LEU A 78 11.22 -2.27 5.51
CA LEU A 78 9.99 -2.09 4.74
C LEU A 78 10.16 -0.95 3.74
N ILE A 79 9.64 -1.16 2.53
CA ILE A 79 9.73 -0.21 1.43
C ILE A 79 8.32 0.10 0.93
N VAL A 80 8.03 1.39 0.81
CA VAL A 80 6.85 1.92 0.12
C VAL A 80 7.31 2.72 -1.09
N ILE A 81 6.83 2.34 -2.28
CA ILE A 81 7.00 3.13 -3.50
C ILE A 81 5.64 3.66 -3.94
N GLY A 82 5.56 4.98 -4.11
CA GLY A 82 4.34 5.65 -4.53
C GLY A 82 4.65 7.04 -5.04
N GLY A 83 3.63 7.84 -5.35
CA GLY A 83 3.85 9.22 -5.75
C GLY A 83 2.58 9.92 -6.20
N PRO A 84 2.49 11.25 -5.99
CA PRO A 84 1.30 12.03 -6.32
C PRO A 84 1.03 12.04 -7.82
N ARG A 85 -0.27 12.08 -8.19
CA ARG A 85 -0.73 12.12 -9.59
C ARG A 85 -0.72 13.52 -10.21
N THR A 86 -0.41 14.59 -9.47
CA THR A 86 -0.61 15.97 -9.93
C THR A 86 0.26 16.29 -11.15
N SER A 87 -0.41 16.59 -12.25
CA SER A 87 0.14 16.73 -13.60
C SER A 87 1.09 17.92 -13.74
N ARG A 88 2.39 17.61 -13.76
CA ARG A 88 3.43 18.26 -14.58
C ARG A 88 4.74 17.46 -14.49
N GLU A 89 4.96 16.77 -13.37
CA GLU A 89 6.10 15.88 -13.17
C GLU A 89 5.69 14.69 -12.26
N SER A 90 5.45 13.51 -12.84
CA SER A 90 5.12 12.31 -12.07
C SER A 90 6.39 11.69 -11.50
N PHE A 91 6.73 12.06 -10.27
CA PHE A 91 7.80 11.38 -9.55
C PHE A 91 7.24 10.20 -8.76
N LYS A 92 8.06 9.17 -8.66
CA LYS A 92 7.90 8.09 -7.70
C LYS A 92 8.96 8.22 -6.62
N GLU A 93 8.52 8.08 -5.39
CA GLU A 93 9.32 8.19 -4.18
C GLU A 93 9.40 6.79 -3.57
N LEU A 94 10.62 6.36 -3.29
CA LEU A 94 10.92 5.18 -2.51
C LEU A 94 11.19 5.65 -1.08
N ASN A 95 10.28 5.28 -0.19
CA ASN A 95 10.43 5.50 1.24
C ASN A 95 10.78 4.16 1.89
N SER A 96 11.72 4.16 2.83
CA SER A 96 12.10 2.98 3.58
C SER A 96 12.02 3.24 5.08
N TRP A 97 11.75 2.18 5.83
CA TRP A 97 11.81 2.19 7.29
C TRP A 97 12.53 0.92 7.74
N VAL A 98 13.49 1.07 8.66
CA VAL A 98 14.25 -0.04 9.23
C VAL A 98 13.60 -0.46 10.54
N LEU A 99 13.30 -1.75 10.71
CA LEU A 99 12.59 -2.23 11.90
C LEU A 99 13.37 -1.95 13.20
N SER A 100 14.70 -1.92 13.16
CA SER A 100 15.56 -1.67 14.32
C SER A 100 15.48 -0.22 14.85
N GLU A 101 14.95 0.72 14.07
CA GLU A 101 14.76 2.13 14.46
C GLU A 101 13.56 2.33 15.41
N GLY A 102 12.82 1.26 15.72
CA GLY A 102 11.74 1.28 16.71
C GLY A 102 10.42 1.78 16.12
N GLN A 103 10.03 3.03 16.42
CA GLN A 103 8.77 3.57 15.92
C GLN A 103 8.83 3.75 14.40
N LEU A 104 7.74 3.45 13.71
CA LEU A 104 7.66 3.60 12.25
C LEU A 104 7.90 5.05 11.84
N GLN A 105 9.01 5.30 11.15
CA GLN A 105 9.40 6.58 10.59
C GLN A 105 9.91 6.36 9.16
N TRP A 106 9.27 7.03 8.19
CA TRP A 106 9.62 6.87 6.79
C TRP A 106 10.78 7.77 6.40
N ASN A 107 11.85 7.17 5.89
CA ASN A 107 12.98 7.86 5.29
C ASN A 107 12.82 7.88 3.76
N LEU A 108 12.80 9.07 3.16
CA LEU A 108 12.86 9.21 1.71
C LEU A 108 14.24 8.77 1.23
N PHE A 109 14.31 7.60 0.59
CA PHE A 109 15.57 7.03 0.13
C PHE A 109 15.91 7.46 -1.29
N ALA A 110 14.91 7.49 -2.18
CA ALA A 110 15.13 7.87 -3.58
C ALA A 110 13.88 8.48 -4.21
N ARG A 111 14.09 9.29 -5.25
CA ARG A 111 13.04 9.87 -6.09
C ARG A 111 13.41 9.75 -7.56
N LYS A 112 12.48 9.29 -8.39
CA LYS A 112 12.69 9.15 -9.83
C LYS A 112 11.48 9.63 -10.62
N GLN A 113 11.70 10.38 -11.68
CA GLN A 113 10.64 10.74 -12.61
C GLN A 113 10.28 9.51 -13.45
N LEU A 114 9.05 9.02 -13.28
CA LEU A 114 8.55 7.85 -13.99
C LEU A 114 7.14 8.16 -14.50
N SER A 115 6.91 7.96 -15.80
CA SER A 115 5.60 8.11 -16.43
C SER A 115 4.80 6.82 -16.32
N GLY A 116 3.60 6.90 -15.75
CA GLY A 116 2.75 5.74 -15.52
C GLY A 116 2.23 5.62 -14.09
N PHE A 117 1.19 4.81 -13.93
CA PHE A 117 0.42 4.70 -12.69
C PHE A 117 0.75 3.44 -11.90
N VAL A 118 0.74 2.29 -12.56
CA VAL A 118 1.06 0.97 -11.97
C VAL A 118 2.43 0.54 -12.47
N TYR A 119 3.28 0.10 -11.55
CA TYR A 119 4.58 -0.48 -11.88
C TYR A 119 4.71 -1.82 -11.16
N THR A 120 5.34 -2.77 -11.84
CA THR A 120 5.83 -3.98 -11.18
C THR A 120 7.16 -3.63 -10.51
N CYS A 121 7.32 -4.03 -9.25
CA CYS A 121 8.59 -3.95 -8.54
C CYS A 121 8.98 -5.35 -8.11
N VAL A 122 10.22 -5.71 -8.44
CA VAL A 122 10.87 -6.95 -8.01
C VAL A 122 12.07 -6.54 -7.17
N VAL A 123 12.16 -7.14 -5.98
CA VAL A 123 13.34 -7.05 -5.14
C VAL A 123 14.06 -8.40 -5.30
N MET A 124 15.35 -8.37 -5.65
CA MET A 124 16.19 -9.56 -5.67
C MET A 124 17.24 -9.41 -4.58
N GLY A 125 17.21 -10.34 -3.63
CA GLY A 125 18.13 -10.39 -2.49
C GLY A 125 17.47 -10.00 -1.17
N CYS A 126 17.68 -10.86 -0.18
CA CYS A 126 17.80 -10.57 1.25
C CYS A 126 18.94 -11.46 1.75
#